data_AF-A0A6V2TL09-F1
#
_entry.id   AF-A0A6V2TL09-F1
#
_cell.length_a   1.000
_cell.length_b   1.000
_cell.length_c   1.000
_cell.angle_alpha   90.00
_cell.angle_beta   90.00
_cell.angle_gamma   90.00
#
_symmetry.space_group_name_H-M   'P 1'
#
loop_
_entity.id
_entity.type
_entity.pdbx_description
1 polymer ?
#
loop_
_entity_poly.entity_id
_entity_poly.type
_entity_poly.pdbx_seq_one_letter_code
_entity_poly.pdbx_strand_id
1 'polypeptide(L)'
;MLMENLVRTGAGQFEPRLTSREVDNFPLANITHPDYDRHPLLRDAHVMTVEVPAGSALFLPAYWFHQVESFAAPGELNVAVNYWFQGHSLATRLYRTLRENVFVNCTLPAAPGQLHPCRNSVLPEDEG
;
A
#
# COMPACT_ATOMS: atom_id res chain seq x y z
N MET A 1 -9.09 17.70 7.92
CA MET A 1 -8.02 18.34 7.11
C MET A 1 -8.13 17.78 5.71
N LEU A 2 -8.40 18.65 4.73
CA LEU A 2 -8.94 18.32 3.40
C LEU A 2 -7.91 17.60 2.50
N MET A 3 -8.34 16.54 1.81
CA MET A 3 -7.57 15.76 0.82
C MET A 3 -7.57 16.44 -0.57
N GLU A 4 -7.32 17.75 -0.63
CA GLU A 4 -7.27 18.50 -1.90
C GLU A 4 -5.92 18.39 -2.63
N ASN A 5 -4.93 17.65 -2.10
CA ASN A 5 -3.54 17.66 -2.59
C ASN A 5 -2.95 16.26 -2.86
N LEU A 6 -3.68 15.39 -3.57
CA LEU A 6 -3.16 14.11 -4.06
C LEU A 6 -2.98 14.18 -5.58
N VAL A 7 -1.76 13.97 -6.07
CA VAL A 7 -1.43 13.94 -7.50
C VAL A 7 -0.92 12.55 -7.86
N ARG A 8 -1.43 11.96 -8.95
CA ARG A 8 -0.92 10.69 -9.46
C ARG A 8 0.25 10.98 -10.39
N THR A 9 1.42 10.45 -10.06
CA THR A 9 2.70 10.70 -10.78
C THR A 9 3.14 9.51 -11.62
N GLY A 10 2.57 8.33 -11.36
CA GLY A 10 2.95 7.12 -12.09
C GLY A 10 2.06 5.92 -11.82
N ALA A 11 2.51 4.80 -12.35
CA ALA A 11 1.91 3.47 -12.28
C ALA A 11 1.68 3.00 -10.83
N GLY A 12 0.48 3.22 -10.28
CA GLY A 12 0.21 2.90 -8.87
C GLY A 12 0.95 3.79 -7.87
N GLN A 13 1.55 4.89 -8.35
CA GLN A 13 2.21 5.91 -7.55
C GLN A 13 1.23 7.06 -7.34
N PHE A 14 0.81 7.21 -6.10
CA PHE A 14 -0.03 8.31 -5.65
C PHE A 14 0.79 9.14 -4.69
N GLU A 15 0.99 10.42 -5.01
CA GLU A 15 1.69 11.35 -4.15
C GLU A 15 0.71 12.14 -3.31
N PRO A 16 0.68 11.96 -1.98
CA PRO A 16 0.27 13.04 -1.11
C PRO A 16 1.37 14.10 -1.18
N ARG A 17 1.04 15.34 -1.60
CA ARG A 17 1.97 16.48 -1.37
C ARG A 17 1.98 16.85 0.10
N LEU A 18 2.56 15.99 0.94
CA LEU A 18 2.95 16.30 2.30
C LEU A 18 4.47 16.40 2.32
N THR A 19 4.96 17.64 2.20
CA THR A 19 6.37 18.00 2.00
C THR A 19 6.91 17.55 0.63
N SER A 20 8.06 18.09 0.21
CA SER A 20 8.61 17.98 -1.15
C SER A 20 9.17 16.59 -1.52
N ARG A 21 8.54 15.49 -1.08
CA ARG A 21 8.95 14.11 -1.39
C ARG A 21 7.75 13.26 -1.80
N GLU A 22 7.92 12.58 -2.93
CA GLU A 22 7.05 11.52 -3.45
C GLU A 22 7.00 10.35 -2.46
N VAL A 23 5.81 9.87 -2.08
CA VAL A 23 5.66 8.72 -1.16
C VAL A 23 4.60 7.75 -1.69
N ASP A 24 5.03 6.61 -2.24
CA ASP A 24 4.20 5.72 -3.06
C ASP A 24 3.79 4.38 -2.39
N ASN A 25 3.93 4.26 -1.07
CA ASN A 25 3.68 3.01 -0.33
C ASN A 25 2.74 3.15 0.89
N PHE A 26 2.06 4.27 1.04
CA PHE A 26 1.09 4.47 2.11
C PHE A 26 -0.33 4.17 1.62
N PRO A 27 -1.17 3.54 2.45
CA PRO A 27 -2.56 3.33 2.10
C PRO A 27 -3.29 4.67 2.01
N LEU A 28 -4.20 4.79 1.03
CA LEU A 28 -5.06 5.96 0.89
C LEU A 28 -6.16 6.02 1.96
N ALA A 29 -6.42 4.90 2.62
CA ALA A 29 -7.44 4.76 3.65
C ALA A 29 -6.84 4.89 5.06
N ASN A 30 -7.56 5.57 5.95
CA ASN A 30 -7.26 5.61 7.38
C ASN A 30 -7.81 4.33 8.05
N ILE A 31 -6.94 3.48 8.58
CA ILE A 31 -7.36 2.20 9.18
C ILE A 31 -7.94 2.40 10.59
N THR A 32 -7.48 3.40 11.35
CA THR A 32 -7.99 3.71 12.70
C THR A 32 -9.39 4.35 12.65
N HIS A 33 -9.66 5.15 11.62
CA HIS A 33 -10.96 5.80 11.40
C HIS A 33 -11.39 5.61 9.93
N PRO A 34 -11.86 4.41 9.55
CA PRO A 34 -12.14 4.06 8.16
C PRO A 34 -13.37 4.78 7.60
N ASP A 35 -13.17 5.49 6.49
CA ASP A 35 -14.24 6.03 5.66
C ASP A 35 -14.65 4.96 4.64
N TYR A 36 -15.68 4.20 5.01
CA TYR A 36 -16.18 3.10 4.19
C TYR A 36 -17.04 3.56 3.00
N ASP A 37 -17.49 4.82 2.97
CA ASP A 37 -18.22 5.33 1.81
C ASP A 37 -17.23 5.62 0.68
N ARG A 38 -16.04 6.12 1.03
CA ARG A 38 -14.94 6.34 0.08
C ARG A 38 -14.14 5.06 -0.24
N HIS A 39 -14.03 4.15 0.71
CA HIS A 39 -13.27 2.90 0.57
C HIS A 39 -14.12 1.67 0.96
N PRO A 40 -15.18 1.35 0.17
CA PRO A 40 -16.14 0.31 0.54
C PRO A 40 -15.52 -1.09 0.67
N LEU A 41 -14.50 -1.40 -0.13
CA LEU A 41 -13.79 -2.69 -0.08
C LEU A 41 -12.99 -2.89 1.21
N LEU A 42 -12.74 -1.82 2.00
CA LEU A 42 -12.07 -1.95 3.28
C LEU A 42 -12.91 -2.75 4.30
N ARG A 43 -14.23 -2.89 4.06
CA ARG A 43 -15.12 -3.74 4.87
C ARG A 43 -14.76 -5.22 4.76
N ASP A 44 -14.16 -5.64 3.64
CA ASP A 44 -13.77 -7.02 3.38
C ASP A 44 -12.33 -7.30 3.82
N ALA A 45 -11.61 -6.28 4.30
CA ALA A 45 -10.23 -6.44 4.74
C ALA A 45 -10.14 -7.23 6.05
N HIS A 46 -9.24 -8.21 6.09
CA HIS A 46 -8.92 -8.94 7.30
C HIS A 46 -7.75 -8.27 8.03
N VAL A 47 -8.01 -7.75 9.22
CA VAL A 47 -7.00 -7.09 10.06
C VAL A 47 -6.43 -8.09 11.07
N MET A 48 -5.11 -8.12 11.19
CA MET A 48 -4.39 -8.86 12.23
C MET A 48 -3.67 -7.88 13.14
N THR A 49 -3.89 -7.99 14.45
CA THR A 49 -3.25 -7.15 15.47
C THR A 49 -2.35 -8.01 16.34
N VAL A 50 -1.13 -7.52 16.60
CA VAL A 50 -0.13 -8.20 17.42
C VAL A 50 0.61 -7.17 18.27
N GLU A 51 0.85 -7.50 19.54
CA GLU A 51 1.74 -6.75 20.42
C GLU A 51 3.12 -7.42 20.44
N VAL A 52 4.17 -6.60 20.33
CA VAL A 52 5.56 -7.08 20.26
C VAL A 52 6.30 -6.60 21.53
N PRO A 53 6.36 -7.41 22.60
CA PRO A 53 7.04 -7.03 23.83
C PRO A 53 8.57 -7.06 23.70
N ALA A 54 9.25 -6.47 24.68
CA ALA A 54 10.71 -6.49 24.75
C ALA A 54 11.27 -7.92 24.69
N GLY A 55 12.31 -8.12 23.89
CA GLY A 55 12.94 -9.43 23.68
C GLY A 55 12.24 -10.35 22.68
N SER A 56 11.07 -9.96 22.15
CA SER A 56 10.41 -10.69 21.07
C SER A 56 10.76 -10.14 19.69
N ALA A 57 10.42 -10.89 18.65
CA ALA A 57 10.60 -10.47 17.26
C ALA A 57 9.35 -10.82 16.44
N LEU A 58 8.96 -9.88 15.58
CA LEU A 58 7.91 -10.08 14.58
C LEU A 58 8.56 -10.31 13.22
N PHE A 59 8.28 -11.46 12.60
CA PHE A 59 8.58 -11.66 11.19
C PHE A 59 7.47 -11.05 10.34
N LEU A 60 7.80 -10.00 9.59
CA LEU A 60 6.86 -9.32 8.71
C LEU A 60 7.18 -9.67 7.24
N PRO A 61 6.31 -10.42 6.54
CA PRO A 61 6.55 -10.78 5.16
C PRO A 61 6.56 -9.56 4.22
N ALA A 62 7.29 -9.68 3.11
CA ALA A 62 7.31 -8.63 2.08
C ALA A 62 5.90 -8.35 1.54
N TYR A 63 5.63 -7.07 1.25
CA TYR A 63 4.37 -6.55 0.69
C TYR A 63 3.15 -6.56 1.62
N TRP A 64 3.32 -6.88 2.90
CA TRP A 64 2.24 -6.74 3.88
C TRP A 64 2.07 -5.28 4.31
N PHE A 65 0.85 -4.76 4.17
CA PHE A 65 0.47 -3.51 4.81
C PHE A 65 0.53 -3.67 6.33
N HIS A 66 1.11 -2.69 7.02
CA HIS A 66 1.25 -2.71 8.47
C HIS A 66 1.20 -1.29 9.01
N GLN A 67 0.47 -1.10 10.11
CA GLN A 67 0.46 0.11 10.92
C GLN A 67 1.17 -0.22 12.24
N VAL A 68 2.08 0.65 12.65
CA VAL A 68 2.86 0.47 13.88
C VAL A 68 2.52 1.60 14.83
N GLU A 69 2.13 1.23 16.04
CA GLU A 69 1.95 2.16 17.16
C GLU A 69 2.94 1.76 18.25
N SER A 70 3.78 2.72 18.65
CA SER A 70 4.73 2.54 19.75
C SER A 70 4.14 3.14 21.02
N PHE A 71 4.13 2.36 22.10
CA PHE A 71 3.71 2.79 23.42
C PHE A 71 4.73 2.37 24.48
N ALA A 72 4.84 3.18 25.53
CA ALA A 72 5.67 2.95 26.71
C ALA A 72 5.02 3.60 27.93
N ALA A 73 5.41 3.18 29.14
CA ALA A 73 4.92 3.84 30.35
C ALA A 73 5.42 5.29 30.42
N PRO A 74 4.74 6.18 31.18
CA PRO A 74 5.18 7.56 31.34
C PRO A 74 6.62 7.65 31.86
N GLY A 75 7.49 8.36 31.13
CA GLY A 75 8.91 8.47 31.45
C GLY A 75 9.79 7.36 30.85
N GLU A 76 9.22 6.40 30.13
CA GLU A 76 9.95 5.36 29.41
C GLU A 76 9.96 5.61 27.89
N LEU A 77 10.92 4.98 27.21
CA LEU A 77 11.06 5.05 25.76
C LEU A 77 10.83 3.67 25.13
N ASN A 78 9.98 3.60 24.11
CA ASN A 78 9.85 2.42 23.26
C ASN A 78 10.99 2.43 22.22
N VAL A 79 11.78 1.36 22.16
CA VAL A 79 12.86 1.20 21.19
C VAL A 79 12.72 -0.16 20.50
N ALA A 80 12.76 -0.16 19.17
CA ALA A 80 12.73 -1.36 18.34
C ALA A 80 13.78 -1.27 17.22
N VAL A 81 14.28 -2.43 16.78
CA VAL A 81 15.24 -2.54 15.68
C VAL A 81 14.68 -3.48 14.64
N ASN A 82 14.76 -3.09 13.36
CA ASN A 82 14.35 -3.91 12.23
C ASN A 82 15.53 -4.26 11.33
N TYR A 83 15.48 -5.47 10.75
CA TYR A 83 16.42 -5.95 9.74
C TYR A 83 15.69 -6.14 8.42
N TRP A 84 16.18 -5.48 7.37
CA TRP A 84 15.58 -5.53 6.05
C TRP A 84 16.38 -6.47 5.15
N PHE A 85 15.72 -7.49 4.65
CA PHE A 85 16.28 -8.45 3.71
C PHE A 85 15.62 -8.29 2.36
N GLN A 86 16.40 -8.34 1.28
CA GLN A 86 15.83 -8.38 -0.05
C GLN A 86 15.19 -9.75 -0.30
N GLY A 87 13.89 -9.78 -0.53
CA GLY A 87 13.20 -11.03 -0.85
C GLY A 87 13.54 -11.49 -2.27
N HIS A 88 14.29 -12.59 -2.37
CA HIS A 88 14.70 -13.18 -3.65
C HIS A 88 13.87 -14.40 -4.06
N SER A 89 12.81 -14.73 -3.32
CA SER A 89 11.93 -15.84 -3.69
C SER A 89 11.23 -15.58 -5.03
N LEU A 90 10.87 -16.65 -5.75
CA LEU A 90 10.08 -16.53 -6.98
C LEU A 90 8.76 -15.78 -6.72
N ALA A 91 8.11 -16.05 -5.58
CA ALA A 91 6.87 -15.39 -5.18
C ALA A 91 7.06 -13.88 -5.00
N THR A 92 8.12 -13.45 -4.31
CA THR A 92 8.41 -12.02 -4.09
C THR A 92 8.73 -11.33 -5.41
N ARG A 93 9.50 -11.97 -6.31
CA ARG A 93 9.81 -11.41 -7.64
C ARG A 93 8.58 -11.33 -8.52
N LEU A 94 7.76 -12.38 -8.56
CA LEU A 94 6.53 -12.40 -9.34
C LEU A 94 5.56 -11.31 -8.83
N TYR A 95 5.37 -11.19 -7.52
CA TYR A 95 4.53 -10.15 -6.95
C TYR A 95 5.03 -8.75 -7.32
N ARG A 96 6.35 -8.52 -7.25
CA ARG A 96 6.96 -7.27 -7.72
C ARG A 96 6.61 -6.99 -9.18
N THR A 97 6.87 -7.94 -10.07
CA THR A 97 6.58 -7.82 -11.50
C THR A 97 5.10 -7.57 -11.73
N LEU A 98 4.19 -8.29 -11.07
CA LEU A 98 2.75 -8.07 -11.20
C LEU A 98 2.34 -6.68 -10.69
N ARG A 99 2.81 -6.24 -9.52
CA ARG A 99 2.53 -4.91 -9.00
C ARG A 99 2.99 -3.82 -9.97
N GLU A 100 4.22 -3.95 -10.48
CA GLU A 100 4.85 -2.96 -11.36
C GLU A 100 4.27 -2.97 -12.78
N ASN A 101 3.71 -4.10 -13.26
CA ASN A 101 3.35 -4.28 -14.67
C ASN A 101 1.87 -4.62 -14.93
N VAL A 102 1.09 -5.06 -13.94
CA VAL A 102 -0.27 -5.63 -14.16
C VAL A 102 -1.43 -4.69 -13.76
N PHE A 103 -1.20 -3.55 -13.12
CA PHE A 103 -2.30 -2.62 -12.76
C PHE A 103 -2.07 -1.16 -13.15
N VAL A 104 -1.37 -0.94 -14.26
CA VAL A 104 -0.73 0.36 -14.45
C VAL A 104 -1.63 1.44 -15.06
N ASN A 105 -2.65 1.14 -15.86
CA ASN A 105 -3.41 2.22 -16.52
C ASN A 105 -4.88 1.96 -16.83
N CYS A 106 -5.54 1.05 -16.11
CA CYS A 106 -6.94 0.72 -16.38
C CYS A 106 -7.87 1.19 -15.27
N THR A 107 -8.63 2.26 -15.53
CA THR A 107 -9.70 2.74 -14.66
C THR A 107 -11.07 2.16 -15.01
N LEU A 108 -11.14 1.33 -16.06
CA LEU A 108 -12.40 0.75 -16.54
C LEU A 108 -12.84 -0.45 -15.69
N PRO A 109 -14.10 -0.51 -15.24
CA PRO A 109 -14.62 -1.66 -14.52
C PRO A 109 -14.75 -2.88 -15.46
N ALA A 110 -14.41 -4.07 -14.96
CA ALA A 110 -14.65 -5.33 -15.66
C ALA A 110 -15.99 -5.95 -15.21
N ALA A 111 -16.80 -6.43 -16.16
CA ALA A 111 -18.01 -7.18 -15.86
C ALA A 111 -17.65 -8.59 -15.32
N PRO A 112 -18.47 -9.18 -14.42
CA PRO A 112 -18.22 -10.52 -13.90
C PRO A 112 -18.09 -11.55 -15.03
N GLY A 113 -17.00 -12.34 -15.02
CA GLY A 113 -16.75 -13.39 -16.01
C GLY A 113 -16.03 -12.93 -17.29
N GLN A 114 -15.64 -11.66 -17.43
CA GLN A 114 -14.83 -11.17 -18.55
C GLN A 114 -13.38 -10.84 -18.15
N LEU A 115 -12.49 -10.95 -19.13
CA LEU A 115 -11.09 -10.54 -19.02
C LEU A 115 -10.98 -9.00 -18.99
N HIS A 116 -10.03 -8.48 -18.22
CA HIS A 116 -9.87 -7.04 -18.02
C HIS A 116 -9.55 -6.30 -19.34
N PRO A 117 -10.22 -5.17 -19.66
CA PRO A 117 -10.09 -4.51 -20.97
C PRO A 117 -8.66 -4.05 -21.31
N CYS A 118 -7.84 -3.75 -20.30
CA CYS A 118 -6.45 -3.32 -20.52
C CYS A 118 -5.43 -4.46 -20.60
N ARG A 119 -5.89 -5.71 -20.76
CA ARG A 119 -4.99 -6.87 -20.88
C ARG A 119 -4.05 -6.79 -22.10
N ASN A 120 -4.41 -6.03 -23.14
CA ASN A 120 -3.68 -5.95 -24.41
C ASN A 120 -3.44 -4.52 -24.96
N SER A 121 -3.74 -3.46 -24.21
CA SER A 121 -3.63 -2.09 -24.73
C SER A 121 -2.21 -1.54 -24.55
N VAL A 122 -1.43 -1.50 -25.64
CA VAL A 122 -0.38 -0.49 -25.81
C VAL A 122 -1.08 0.86 -25.77
N LEU A 123 -0.73 1.71 -24.80
CA LEU A 123 -1.31 3.04 -24.66
C LEU A 123 -0.85 3.91 -25.85
N PRO A 124 -1.72 4.75 -26.43
CA PRO A 124 -1.27 5.78 -27.36
C PRO A 124 -0.34 6.74 -26.61
N GLU A 125 0.76 7.16 -27.23
CA GLU A 125 1.57 8.26 -26.74
C GLU A 125 0.70 9.53 -26.71
N ASP A 126 0.63 10.19 -25.55
CA ASP A 126 -0.10 11.44 -25.36
C ASP A 126 0.49 12.53 -26.27
N GLU A 127 -0.24 12.93 -27.32
CA GLU A 127 -0.10 14.26 -27.90
C GLU A 127 -1.01 15.23 -27.14
N GLY A 128 -0.41 16.22 -26.47
CA GLY A 128 -1.12 17.31 -25.80
C GLY A 128 -0.27 18.10 -24.82
#